data_AF-A0A383D3D8-F1
#
_entry.id   AF-A0A383D3D8-F1
#
_cell.length_a   1.000
_cell.length_b   1.000
_cell.length_c   1.000
_cell.angle_alpha   90.00
_cell.angle_beta   90.00
_cell.angle_gamma   90.00
#
_symmetry.space_group_name_H-M   'P 1'
#
loop_
_entity.id
_entity.type
_entity.pdbx_description
1 polymer ?
#
loop_
_entity_poly.entity_id
_entity_poly.type
_entity_poly.pdbx_seq_one_letter_code
_entity_poly.pdbx_strand_id
1 'polypeptide(L)'
;TNVAIRATLKSSGNFANNPKHKLAHLIDGKFGNSRSWISNERGKSWVEITFSKPARIEHIIWQRDRLGKYKDRLPTKYKIAIESTPGQWQMVASSENRVPFGAKFDINAVATRKDLTEAQKIKTTALLKKRAALRKELAAIETGSLAYAGKFEKPPKTFRLHRGDAMQPREAVVAGTLLKFNGARLAAEAPEAARRTALAEWIVNPENPLTARVIVNRVWQYHFGTGLVDTPNDFGH
;
A
#
# COMPACT_ATOMS: atom_id res chain seq x y z
N THR A 1 -13.63 -18.63 -11.44
CA THR A 1 -12.95 -19.80 -12.05
C THR A 1 -12.59 -19.48 -13.48
N ASN A 2 -11.38 -19.81 -13.95
CA ASN A 2 -11.01 -19.61 -15.35
C ASN A 2 -11.57 -20.76 -16.20
N VAL A 3 -12.64 -20.49 -16.94
CA VAL A 3 -13.34 -21.48 -17.78
C VAL A 3 -12.60 -21.82 -19.07
N ALA A 4 -11.56 -21.06 -19.43
CA ALA A 4 -10.75 -21.33 -20.62
C ALA A 4 -9.68 -22.41 -20.38
N ILE A 5 -9.40 -22.76 -19.12
CA ILE A 5 -8.45 -23.84 -18.80
C ILE A 5 -9.01 -25.14 -19.39
N ARG A 6 -8.26 -25.73 -20.34
CA ARG A 6 -8.62 -26.93 -21.17
C ARG A 6 -9.53 -26.68 -22.37
N ALA A 7 -9.78 -25.44 -22.75
CA ALA A 7 -10.37 -25.15 -24.05
C ALA A 7 -9.44 -25.54 -25.20
N THR A 8 -10.00 -25.74 -26.39
CA THR A 8 -9.22 -25.92 -27.62
C THR A 8 -8.91 -24.56 -28.22
N LEU A 9 -7.70 -24.38 -28.76
CA LEU A 9 -7.28 -23.12 -29.35
C LEU A 9 -7.04 -23.28 -30.85
N LYS A 10 -7.50 -22.28 -31.62
CA LYS A 10 -6.99 -22.00 -32.97
C LYS A 10 -6.51 -20.56 -33.02
N SER A 11 -5.68 -20.27 -34.02
CA SER A 11 -5.18 -18.92 -34.23
C SER A 11 -4.96 -18.67 -35.70
N SER A 12 -4.97 -17.40 -36.08
CA SER A 12 -4.60 -16.97 -37.43
C SER A 12 -3.16 -17.31 -37.81
N GLY A 13 -2.29 -17.44 -36.81
CA GLY A 13 -0.95 -17.98 -36.99
C GLY A 13 -0.08 -17.79 -35.75
N ASN A 14 1.09 -18.42 -35.76
CA ASN A 14 1.99 -18.52 -34.63
C ASN A 14 3.40 -18.06 -34.98
N PHE A 15 4.04 -17.35 -34.06
CA PHE A 15 5.45 -17.00 -34.20
C PHE A 15 6.33 -18.27 -34.21
N ALA A 16 6.94 -18.56 -35.36
CA ALA A 16 7.68 -19.79 -35.60
C ALA A 16 8.99 -19.86 -34.79
N ASN A 17 9.46 -21.09 -34.53
CA ASN A 17 10.77 -21.41 -33.95
C ASN A 17 11.08 -20.74 -32.61
N ASN A 18 10.06 -20.40 -31.82
CA ASN A 18 10.25 -19.77 -30.51
C ASN A 18 9.78 -20.69 -29.37
N PRO A 19 10.67 -21.14 -28.46
CA PRO A 19 10.29 -22.02 -27.37
C PRO A 19 9.42 -21.35 -26.29
N LYS A 20 9.38 -20.01 -26.26
CA LYS A 20 8.70 -19.20 -25.24
C LYS A 20 7.29 -18.75 -25.66
N HIS A 21 7.06 -18.55 -26.96
CA HIS A 21 5.82 -17.94 -27.43
C HIS A 21 4.92 -18.95 -28.14
N LYS A 22 4.01 -19.58 -27.40
CA LYS A 22 3.16 -20.69 -27.88
C LYS A 22 1.69 -20.40 -27.66
N LEU A 23 0.84 -20.85 -28.58
CA LEU A 23 -0.61 -20.66 -28.52
C LEU A 23 -1.21 -21.18 -27.20
N ALA A 24 -0.78 -22.36 -26.76
CA ALA A 24 -1.23 -22.99 -25.52
C ALA A 24 -1.06 -22.11 -24.26
N HIS A 25 -0.11 -21.16 -24.28
CA HIS A 25 0.16 -20.28 -23.15
C HIS A 25 -0.98 -19.30 -22.84
N LEU A 26 -1.94 -19.10 -23.76
CA LEU A 26 -3.09 -18.22 -23.51
C LEU A 26 -4.03 -18.72 -22.41
N ILE A 27 -4.09 -20.05 -22.18
CA ILE A 27 -5.09 -20.67 -21.31
C ILE A 27 -4.51 -21.64 -20.28
N ASP A 28 -3.20 -21.80 -20.21
CA ASP A 28 -2.56 -22.79 -19.33
C ASP A 28 -2.39 -22.34 -17.86
N GLY A 29 -2.87 -21.14 -17.54
CA GLY A 29 -2.89 -20.60 -16.18
C GLY A 29 -1.54 -20.12 -15.65
N LYS A 30 -0.45 -20.19 -16.44
CA LYS A 30 0.86 -19.66 -16.04
C LYS A 30 1.08 -18.26 -16.62
N PHE A 31 1.94 -17.49 -15.99
CA PHE A 31 2.19 -16.08 -16.35
C PHE A 31 3.66 -15.82 -16.66
N GLY A 32 3.93 -14.66 -17.24
CA GLY A 32 5.27 -14.16 -17.53
C GLY A 32 5.56 -14.01 -19.02
N ASN A 33 6.56 -13.20 -19.34
CA ASN A 33 6.94 -12.88 -20.71
C ASN A 33 7.26 -14.13 -21.55
N SER A 34 7.86 -15.16 -20.94
CA SER A 34 8.19 -16.44 -21.57
C SER A 34 7.02 -17.42 -21.68
N ARG A 35 5.83 -17.01 -21.22
CA ARG A 35 4.59 -17.79 -21.20
C ARG A 35 3.48 -16.98 -21.85
N SER A 36 3.73 -16.55 -23.09
CA SER A 36 2.77 -15.78 -23.88
C SER A 36 2.59 -16.39 -25.27
N TRP A 37 1.68 -15.84 -26.05
CA TRP A 37 1.52 -16.13 -27.47
C TRP A 37 1.82 -14.87 -28.30
N ILE A 38 2.36 -15.06 -29.50
CA ILE A 38 2.60 -14.02 -30.49
C ILE A 38 2.12 -14.56 -31.83
N SER A 39 1.28 -13.79 -32.52
CA SER A 39 0.89 -14.07 -33.89
C SER A 39 2.01 -13.65 -34.85
N ASN A 40 2.20 -14.42 -35.92
CA ASN A 40 3.05 -14.04 -37.05
C ASN A 40 2.32 -13.14 -38.08
N GLU A 41 1.04 -12.86 -37.89
CA GLU A 41 0.27 -11.97 -38.75
C GLU A 41 0.22 -10.56 -38.17
N ARG A 42 0.47 -9.54 -39.00
CA ARG A 42 0.43 -8.14 -38.57
C ARG A 42 -0.97 -7.55 -38.77
N GLY A 43 -1.62 -7.14 -37.69
CA GLY A 43 -2.87 -6.37 -37.72
C GLY A 43 -4.14 -7.16 -38.08
N LYS A 44 -4.01 -8.45 -38.41
CA LYS A 44 -5.13 -9.37 -38.74
C LYS A 44 -5.21 -10.56 -37.78
N SER A 45 -4.43 -10.53 -36.70
CA SER A 45 -4.30 -11.64 -35.76
C SER A 45 -5.62 -11.95 -35.06
N TRP A 46 -5.96 -13.24 -34.98
CA TRP A 46 -7.07 -13.72 -34.17
C TRP A 46 -6.70 -14.98 -33.40
N VAL A 47 -7.41 -15.21 -32.28
CA VAL A 47 -7.43 -16.47 -31.53
C VAL A 47 -8.88 -16.88 -31.32
N GLU A 48 -9.15 -18.16 -31.54
CA GLU A 48 -10.42 -18.82 -31.28
C GLU A 48 -10.24 -19.73 -30.06
N ILE A 49 -11.18 -19.65 -29.12
CA ILE A 49 -11.21 -20.48 -27.91
C ILE A 49 -12.51 -21.28 -27.93
N THR A 50 -12.40 -22.59 -28.18
CA THR A 50 -13.54 -23.50 -28.23
C THR A 50 -13.69 -24.21 -26.88
N PHE A 51 -14.82 -23.99 -26.22
CA PHE A 51 -15.14 -24.67 -24.96
C PHE A 51 -15.79 -26.03 -25.26
N SER A 52 -15.52 -27.04 -24.43
CA SER A 52 -16.12 -28.37 -24.58
C SER A 52 -17.64 -28.42 -24.29
N LYS A 53 -18.15 -27.37 -23.63
CA LYS A 53 -19.57 -27.17 -23.35
C LYS A 53 -19.86 -25.66 -23.27
N PRO A 54 -21.13 -25.24 -23.43
CA PRO A 54 -21.52 -23.86 -23.20
C PRO A 54 -21.05 -23.37 -21.83
N ALA A 55 -20.41 -22.20 -21.80
CA ALA A 55 -19.86 -21.60 -20.59
C ALA A 55 -20.28 -20.13 -20.49
N ARG A 56 -20.67 -19.70 -19.29
CA ARG A 56 -20.93 -18.29 -19.02
C ARG A 56 -19.61 -17.55 -18.86
N ILE A 57 -19.41 -16.50 -19.66
CA ILE A 57 -18.22 -15.65 -19.61
C ILE A 57 -18.63 -14.29 -19.05
N GLU A 58 -18.10 -13.93 -17.88
CA GLU A 58 -18.35 -12.62 -17.27
C GLU A 58 -17.29 -11.59 -17.62
N HIS A 59 -16.04 -12.03 -17.77
CA HIS A 59 -14.92 -11.18 -18.12
C HIS A 59 -13.87 -11.95 -18.91
N ILE A 60 -13.20 -11.25 -19.80
CA ILE A 60 -12.02 -11.74 -20.53
C ILE A 60 -10.84 -10.89 -20.07
N ILE A 61 -9.78 -11.55 -19.63
CA ILE A 61 -8.56 -10.90 -19.18
C ILE A 61 -7.41 -11.41 -20.04
N TRP A 62 -6.80 -10.51 -20.82
CA TRP A 62 -5.49 -10.73 -21.42
C TRP A 62 -4.50 -9.74 -20.82
N GLN A 63 -3.27 -10.17 -20.63
CA GLN A 63 -2.22 -9.35 -20.06
C GLN A 63 -0.86 -9.78 -20.61
N ARG A 64 0.06 -8.84 -20.76
CA ARG A 64 1.44 -9.13 -21.20
C ARG A 64 2.22 -9.89 -20.14
N ASP A 65 2.15 -9.38 -18.91
CA ASP A 65 2.89 -9.90 -17.77
C ASP A 65 2.16 -9.58 -16.45
N ARG A 66 1.81 -10.62 -15.69
CA ARG A 66 1.24 -10.48 -14.34
C ARG A 66 2.30 -10.27 -13.25
N LEU A 67 3.58 -10.44 -13.59
CA LEU A 67 4.71 -10.21 -12.69
C LEU A 67 5.10 -8.72 -12.61
N GLY A 68 4.47 -7.86 -13.41
CA GLY A 68 4.65 -6.41 -13.35
C GLY A 68 5.92 -5.87 -14.01
N LYS A 69 6.69 -6.72 -14.70
CA LYS A 69 7.95 -6.32 -15.35
C LYS A 69 7.73 -5.59 -16.68
N TYR A 70 6.63 -5.87 -17.38
CA TYR A 70 6.33 -5.29 -18.70
C TYR A 70 4.98 -4.57 -18.70
N LYS A 71 4.94 -3.39 -19.33
CA LYS A 71 3.75 -2.51 -19.42
C LYS A 71 3.33 -2.19 -20.87
N ASP A 72 3.97 -2.81 -21.85
CA ASP A 72 3.79 -2.57 -23.29
C ASP A 72 3.12 -3.76 -24.00
N ARG A 73 2.85 -3.60 -25.32
CA ARG A 73 2.40 -4.66 -26.24
C ARG A 73 1.08 -5.34 -25.84
N LEU A 74 0.16 -4.56 -25.26
CA LEU A 74 -1.24 -4.98 -25.09
C LEU A 74 -2.05 -4.59 -26.33
N PRO A 75 -2.97 -5.44 -26.81
CA PRO A 75 -3.91 -5.07 -27.85
C PRO A 75 -4.78 -3.88 -27.40
N THR A 76 -4.66 -2.76 -28.11
CA THR A 76 -5.48 -1.55 -27.88
C THR A 76 -6.64 -1.42 -28.86
N LYS A 77 -6.58 -2.16 -29.98
CA LYS A 77 -7.66 -2.31 -30.96
C LYS A 77 -8.02 -3.79 -31.07
N TYR A 78 -9.28 -4.13 -30.81
CA TYR A 78 -9.74 -5.53 -30.81
C TYR A 78 -11.26 -5.63 -31.02
N LYS A 79 -11.69 -6.81 -31.44
CA LYS A 79 -13.09 -7.23 -31.50
C LYS A 79 -13.21 -8.59 -30.80
N ILE A 80 -14.32 -8.80 -30.11
CA ILE A 80 -14.66 -10.06 -29.46
C ILE A 80 -16.00 -10.49 -30.04
N ALA A 81 -16.01 -11.68 -30.61
CA ALA A 81 -17.21 -12.32 -31.10
C ALA A 81 -17.39 -13.67 -30.44
N ILE A 82 -18.63 -14.13 -30.37
CA ILE A 82 -18.99 -15.47 -29.93
C ILE A 82 -19.72 -16.20 -31.05
N GLU A 83 -19.58 -17.50 -31.07
CA GLU A 83 -20.31 -18.40 -31.97
C GLU A 83 -21.14 -19.33 -31.09
N SER A 84 -22.46 -19.10 -31.05
CA SER A 84 -23.40 -20.01 -30.36
C SER A 84 -24.03 -21.02 -31.31
N THR A 85 -24.06 -20.69 -32.60
CA THR A 85 -24.50 -21.55 -33.71
C THR A 85 -23.34 -21.67 -34.68
N PRO A 86 -22.91 -22.88 -35.09
CA PRO A 86 -21.79 -23.07 -36.00
C PRO A 86 -21.90 -22.21 -37.27
N GLY A 87 -20.86 -21.47 -37.60
CA GLY A 87 -20.77 -20.55 -38.73
C GLY A 87 -21.35 -19.14 -38.46
N GLN A 88 -22.02 -18.91 -37.33
CA GLN A 88 -22.66 -17.62 -37.03
C GLN A 88 -21.98 -16.89 -35.88
N TRP A 89 -21.06 -16.00 -36.25
CA TRP A 89 -20.33 -15.15 -35.32
C TRP A 89 -21.09 -13.87 -35.00
N GLN A 90 -21.33 -13.64 -33.72
CA GLN A 90 -21.93 -12.40 -33.20
C GLN A 90 -20.89 -11.59 -32.44
N MET A 91 -20.68 -10.33 -32.84
CA MET A 91 -19.84 -9.41 -32.09
C MET A 91 -20.50 -9.04 -30.76
N VAL A 92 -19.78 -9.19 -29.66
CA VAL A 92 -20.27 -8.91 -28.29
C VAL A 92 -19.51 -7.79 -27.59
N ALA A 93 -18.29 -7.48 -28.03
CA ALA A 93 -17.50 -6.37 -27.51
C ALA A 93 -16.42 -5.92 -28.50
N SER A 94 -15.93 -4.69 -28.37
CA SER A 94 -14.79 -4.17 -29.11
C SER A 94 -14.03 -3.14 -28.29
N SER A 95 -12.86 -2.71 -28.77
CA SER A 95 -12.12 -1.60 -28.18
C SER A 95 -12.80 -0.24 -28.34
N GLU A 96 -13.73 -0.09 -29.30
CA GLU A 96 -14.37 1.20 -29.62
C GLU A 96 -15.26 1.72 -28.48
N ASN A 97 -15.76 0.81 -27.65
CA ASN A 97 -16.62 1.13 -26.52
C ASN A 97 -15.86 1.11 -25.17
N ARG A 98 -14.54 1.29 -25.23
CA ARG A 98 -13.61 1.29 -24.10
C ARG A 98 -12.84 2.61 -24.03
N VAL A 99 -12.28 2.90 -22.86
CA VAL A 99 -11.36 4.03 -22.70
C VAL A 99 -10.12 3.73 -23.54
N PRO A 100 -9.70 4.63 -24.44
CA PRO A 100 -8.47 4.48 -25.18
C PRO A 100 -7.27 4.32 -24.23
N PHE A 101 -6.27 3.56 -24.68
CA PHE A 101 -5.03 3.44 -23.93
C PHE A 101 -4.39 4.81 -23.70
N GLY A 102 -4.01 5.10 -22.45
CA GLY A 102 -3.46 6.40 -22.03
C GLY A 102 -4.50 7.48 -21.71
N ALA A 103 -5.77 7.29 -22.06
CA ALA A 103 -6.83 8.22 -21.68
C ALA A 103 -7.31 7.97 -20.24
N LYS A 104 -7.75 9.04 -19.58
CA LYS A 104 -8.42 8.95 -18.28
C LYS A 104 -9.87 8.49 -18.49
N PHE A 105 -10.36 7.62 -17.61
CA PHE A 105 -11.78 7.25 -17.60
C PHE A 105 -12.61 8.47 -17.19
N ASP A 106 -13.49 8.92 -18.08
CA ASP A 106 -14.48 9.94 -17.79
C ASP A 106 -15.85 9.28 -17.56
N ILE A 107 -16.43 9.49 -16.39
CA ILE A 107 -17.76 8.98 -16.05
C ILE A 107 -18.85 9.64 -16.89
N ASN A 108 -18.65 10.89 -17.34
CA ASN A 108 -19.61 11.64 -18.14
C ASN A 108 -19.68 11.14 -19.58
N ALA A 109 -18.65 10.43 -20.06
CA ALA A 109 -18.63 9.82 -21.38
C ALA A 109 -19.74 8.77 -21.58
N VAL A 110 -20.39 8.28 -20.50
CA VAL A 110 -21.56 7.39 -20.61
C VAL A 110 -22.72 8.09 -21.33
N ALA A 111 -22.88 9.40 -21.17
CA ALA A 111 -23.99 10.15 -21.77
C ALA A 111 -23.95 10.13 -23.32
N THR A 112 -22.75 10.10 -23.90
CA THR A 112 -22.52 10.16 -25.35
C THR A 112 -22.49 8.79 -26.03
N ARG A 113 -22.67 7.69 -25.27
CA ARG A 113 -22.66 6.32 -25.78
C ARG A 113 -23.90 6.03 -26.61
N LYS A 114 -23.71 5.68 -27.89
CA LYS A 114 -24.79 5.34 -28.83
C LYS A 114 -25.28 3.89 -28.71
N ASP A 115 -24.46 3.02 -28.14
CA ASP A 115 -24.75 1.60 -27.94
C ASP A 115 -25.55 1.31 -26.64
N LEU A 116 -25.95 2.35 -25.90
CA LEU A 116 -26.75 2.24 -24.68
C LEU A 116 -28.08 2.98 -24.85
N THR A 117 -29.16 2.35 -24.40
CA THR A 117 -30.46 2.99 -24.18
C THR A 117 -30.37 4.01 -23.03
N GLU A 118 -31.30 4.97 -22.96
CA GLU A 118 -31.33 5.96 -21.86
C GLU A 118 -31.44 5.30 -20.48
N ALA A 119 -32.24 4.24 -20.35
CA ALA A 119 -32.34 3.46 -19.11
C ALA A 119 -30.98 2.81 -18.73
N GLN A 120 -30.25 2.28 -19.72
CA GLN A 120 -28.92 1.73 -19.48
C GLN A 120 -27.89 2.81 -19.13
N LYS A 121 -27.96 4.01 -19.73
CA LYS A 121 -27.08 5.14 -19.39
C LYS A 121 -27.27 5.60 -17.95
N ILE A 122 -28.52 5.75 -17.51
CA ILE A 122 -28.86 6.11 -16.12
C ILE A 122 -28.32 5.06 -15.15
N LYS A 123 -28.63 3.78 -15.40
CA LYS A 123 -28.17 2.66 -14.56
C LYS A 123 -26.65 2.56 -14.51
N THR A 124 -25.98 2.68 -15.66
CA THR A 124 -24.51 2.62 -15.76
C THR A 124 -23.87 3.75 -14.98
N THR A 125 -24.37 4.97 -15.13
CA THR A 125 -23.87 6.15 -14.39
C THR A 125 -24.02 5.97 -12.88
N ALA A 126 -25.18 5.49 -12.42
CA ALA A 126 -25.41 5.20 -11.00
C ALA A 126 -24.45 4.14 -10.44
N LEU A 127 -24.23 3.05 -11.18
CA LEU A 127 -23.30 1.98 -10.79
C LEU A 127 -21.85 2.47 -10.75
N LEU A 128 -21.44 3.33 -11.68
CA LEU A 128 -20.09 3.91 -11.69
C LEU A 128 -19.85 4.84 -10.51
N LYS A 129 -20.84 5.67 -10.15
CA LYS A 129 -20.79 6.50 -8.94
C LYS A 129 -20.68 5.63 -7.68
N LYS A 130 -21.51 4.59 -7.56
CA LYS A 130 -21.46 3.64 -6.44
C LYS A 130 -20.11 2.95 -6.35
N ARG A 131 -19.55 2.48 -7.48
CA ARG A 131 -18.22 1.86 -7.52
C ARG A 131 -17.12 2.81 -7.07
N ALA A 132 -17.18 4.09 -7.47
CA ALA A 132 -16.20 5.09 -7.05
C ALA A 132 -16.25 5.34 -5.54
N ALA A 133 -17.46 5.45 -4.97
CA ALA A 133 -17.64 5.60 -3.53
C ALA A 133 -17.10 4.39 -2.74
N LEU A 134 -17.47 3.17 -3.14
CA LEU A 134 -16.99 1.94 -2.51
C LEU A 134 -15.46 1.79 -2.59
N ARG A 135 -14.85 2.19 -3.72
CA ARG A 135 -13.38 2.19 -3.83
C ARG A 135 -12.72 3.18 -2.89
N LYS A 136 -13.32 4.35 -2.66
CA LYS A 136 -12.82 5.33 -1.71
C LYS A 136 -12.90 4.79 -0.27
N GLU A 137 -14.01 4.16 0.08
CA GLU A 137 -14.22 3.52 1.38
C GLU A 137 -13.23 2.37 1.61
N LEU A 138 -13.06 1.49 0.62
CA LEU A 138 -12.08 0.40 0.69
C LEU A 138 -10.66 0.94 0.90
N ALA A 139 -10.26 1.96 0.14
CA ALA A 139 -8.93 2.57 0.30
C ALA A 139 -8.72 3.18 1.70
N ALA A 140 -9.75 3.78 2.29
CA ALA A 140 -9.69 4.32 3.64
C ALA A 140 -9.50 3.20 4.68
N ILE A 141 -10.18 2.07 4.50
CA ILE A 141 -10.03 0.90 5.37
C ILE A 141 -8.65 0.27 5.22
N GLU A 142 -8.17 0.08 3.98
CA GLU A 142 -6.87 -0.53 3.67
C GLU A 142 -5.69 0.30 4.20
N THR A 143 -5.81 1.62 4.18
CA THR A 143 -4.77 2.51 4.73
C THR A 143 -4.68 2.39 6.26
N GLY A 144 -5.77 1.96 6.91
CA GLY A 144 -5.89 1.92 8.36
C GLY A 144 -5.87 3.31 9.00
N SER A 145 -6.17 3.36 10.30
CA SER A 145 -5.92 4.56 11.10
C SER A 145 -4.48 4.55 11.60
N LEU A 146 -3.76 5.65 11.40
CA LEU A 146 -2.40 5.80 11.90
C LEU A 146 -2.46 5.98 13.42
N ALA A 147 -1.82 5.08 14.16
CA ALA A 147 -1.72 5.14 15.61
C ALA A 147 -0.25 5.24 16.03
N TYR A 148 0.05 6.17 16.94
CA TYR A 148 1.33 6.18 17.63
C TYR A 148 1.26 5.22 18.81
N ALA A 149 1.97 4.10 18.71
CA ALA A 149 2.08 3.12 19.78
C ALA A 149 3.54 2.99 20.21
N GLY A 150 3.77 2.88 21.52
CA GLY A 150 5.08 2.55 22.06
C GLY A 150 5.43 1.10 21.77
N LYS A 151 6.71 0.83 21.45
CA LYS A 151 7.23 -0.53 21.34
C LYS A 151 8.02 -0.85 22.60
N PHE A 152 7.68 -1.96 23.27
CA PHE A 152 8.46 -2.46 24.39
C PHE A 152 9.68 -3.20 23.86
N GLU A 153 10.84 -2.56 23.96
CA GLU A 153 12.12 -3.16 23.57
C GLU A 153 13.12 -3.01 24.71
N LYS A 154 14.12 -3.90 24.75
CA LYS A 154 15.22 -3.76 25.70
C LYS A 154 15.97 -2.45 25.38
N PRO A 155 16.06 -1.50 26.31
CA PRO A 155 16.74 -0.25 26.03
C PRO A 155 18.22 -0.51 25.71
N PRO A 156 18.78 0.22 24.73
CA PRO A 156 20.20 0.08 24.40
C PRO A 156 21.06 0.53 25.58
N LYS A 157 22.31 0.05 25.62
CA LYS A 157 23.29 0.55 26.60
C LYS A 157 23.51 2.05 26.37
N THR A 158 23.47 2.82 27.44
CA THR A 158 23.79 4.24 27.43
C THR A 158 25.24 4.43 27.87
N PHE A 159 25.93 5.41 27.28
CA PHE A 159 27.33 5.71 27.58
C PHE A 159 27.48 7.17 27.98
N ARG A 160 28.45 7.46 28.86
CA ARG A 160 28.90 8.84 29.05
C ARG A 160 29.58 9.29 27.76
N LEU A 161 29.18 10.44 27.24
CA LEU A 161 29.76 10.99 26.01
C LEU A 161 30.88 11.97 26.36
N HIS A 162 32.00 11.92 25.62
CA HIS A 162 33.05 12.90 25.77
C HIS A 162 32.56 14.27 25.29
N ARG A 163 32.39 15.22 26.21
CA ARG A 163 31.89 16.58 25.92
C ARG A 163 30.55 16.60 25.16
N GLY A 164 29.74 15.55 25.30
CA GLY A 164 28.46 15.41 24.61
C GLY A 164 28.53 14.89 23.16
N ASP A 165 29.72 14.57 22.63
CA ASP A 165 29.86 14.02 21.28
C ASP A 165 29.37 12.56 21.22
N ALA A 166 28.31 12.32 20.45
CA ALA A 166 27.70 11.01 20.26
C ALA A 166 28.65 9.99 19.58
N MET A 167 29.67 10.46 18.87
CA MET A 167 30.68 9.61 18.23
C MET A 167 31.85 9.27 19.17
N GLN A 168 31.87 9.80 20.39
CA GLN A 168 32.92 9.55 21.37
C GLN A 168 32.35 8.97 22.68
N PRO A 169 31.80 7.74 22.63
CA PRO A 169 31.33 7.05 23.82
C PRO A 169 32.49 6.72 24.76
N ARG A 170 32.26 6.85 26.07
CA ARG A 170 33.18 6.43 27.13
C ARG A 170 32.62 5.22 27.88
N GLU A 171 32.62 5.24 29.21
CA GLU A 171 32.09 4.17 30.02
C GLU A 171 30.56 4.05 29.89
N ALA A 172 30.07 2.81 29.97
CA ALA A 172 28.64 2.55 30.07
C ALA A 172 28.10 3.12 31.39
N VAL A 173 26.91 3.72 31.33
CA VAL A 173 26.21 4.24 32.51
C VAL A 173 24.95 3.42 32.76
N VAL A 174 24.66 3.23 34.03
CA VAL A 174 23.44 2.58 34.49
C VAL A 174 22.35 3.62 34.77
N ALA A 175 21.11 3.17 34.79
CA ALA A 175 20.00 4.02 35.21
C ALA A 175 20.22 4.49 36.67
N GLY A 176 19.83 5.73 36.94
CA GLY A 176 19.93 6.33 38.26
C GLY A 176 19.51 7.80 38.21
N THR A 177 19.58 8.44 39.36
CA THR A 177 19.25 9.87 39.52
C THR A 177 20.47 10.65 39.99
N LEU A 178 20.32 11.96 40.18
CA LEU A 178 21.43 12.83 40.57
C LEU A 178 21.81 12.58 42.03
N LEU A 179 22.94 11.91 42.26
CA LEU A 179 23.44 11.58 43.59
C LEU A 179 23.62 12.79 44.51
N LYS A 180 23.96 13.96 43.95
CA LYS A 180 24.12 15.21 44.72
C LYS A 180 22.81 15.69 45.38
N PHE A 181 21.66 15.25 44.88
CA PHE A 181 20.34 15.61 45.36
C PHE A 181 19.61 14.37 45.91
N ASN A 182 20.31 13.60 46.75
CA ASN A 182 19.80 12.37 47.38
C ASN A 182 19.23 11.35 46.39
N GLY A 183 19.86 11.28 45.22
CA GLY A 183 19.54 10.30 44.21
C GLY A 183 20.12 8.92 44.50
N ALA A 184 19.69 7.93 43.71
CA ALA A 184 20.16 6.55 43.80
C ALA A 184 20.74 6.08 42.47
N ARG A 185 21.74 5.19 42.55
CA ARG A 185 22.17 4.37 41.40
C ARG A 185 21.41 3.06 41.44
N LEU A 186 20.92 2.63 40.28
CA LEU A 186 20.26 1.33 40.14
C LEU A 186 21.24 0.31 39.60
N ALA A 187 21.00 -0.97 39.91
CA ALA A 187 21.72 -2.06 39.28
C ALA A 187 21.51 -2.04 37.76
N ALA A 188 22.53 -2.44 37.00
CA ALA A 188 22.48 -2.45 35.53
C ALA A 188 21.30 -3.27 34.98
N GLU A 189 20.94 -4.34 35.69
CA GLU A 189 19.86 -5.28 35.34
C GLU A 189 18.52 -4.98 36.04
N ALA A 190 18.39 -3.83 36.71
CA ALA A 190 17.12 -3.46 37.34
C ALA A 190 15.98 -3.47 36.31
N PRO A 191 14.82 -4.11 36.59
CA PRO A 191 13.67 -4.11 35.69
C PRO A 191 13.19 -2.70 35.34
N GLU A 192 12.62 -2.49 34.16
CA GLU A 192 12.15 -1.17 33.72
C GLU A 192 11.18 -0.53 34.72
N ALA A 193 10.23 -1.32 35.24
CA ALA A 193 9.28 -0.86 36.25
C ALA A 193 10.00 -0.29 37.48
N ALA A 194 11.01 -0.99 38.01
CA ALA A 194 11.79 -0.53 39.16
C ALA A 194 12.57 0.76 38.85
N ARG A 195 13.08 0.93 37.61
CA ARG A 195 13.74 2.17 37.19
C ARG A 195 12.78 3.36 37.20
N ARG A 196 11.55 3.16 36.70
CA ARG A 196 10.51 4.19 36.69
C ARG A 196 10.06 4.55 38.10
N THR A 197 9.87 3.56 38.96
CA THR A 197 9.52 3.79 40.38
C THR A 197 10.60 4.59 41.09
N ALA A 198 11.87 4.19 40.99
CA ALA A 198 12.97 4.90 41.64
C ALA A 198 13.12 6.36 41.16
N LEU A 199 12.88 6.62 39.86
CA LEU A 199 12.85 7.98 39.34
C LEU A 199 11.68 8.78 39.92
N ALA A 200 10.48 8.19 39.96
CA ALA A 200 9.29 8.85 40.50
C ALA A 200 9.46 9.19 41.99
N GLU A 201 9.96 8.24 42.78
CA GLU A 201 10.26 8.43 44.20
C GLU A 201 11.29 9.55 44.41
N TRP A 202 12.35 9.60 43.59
CA TRP A 202 13.33 10.69 43.66
C TRP A 202 12.76 12.06 43.29
N ILE A 203 11.89 12.13 42.28
CA ILE A 203 11.26 13.39 41.86
C ILE A 203 10.41 13.98 42.99
N VAL A 204 9.67 13.15 43.73
CA VAL A 204 8.76 13.59 44.79
C VAL A 204 9.41 13.60 46.18
N ASN A 205 10.68 13.20 46.29
CA ASN A 205 11.39 13.16 47.56
C ASN A 205 11.51 14.59 48.15
N PRO A 206 11.08 14.84 49.40
CA PRO A 206 11.18 16.17 50.01
C PRO A 206 12.62 16.68 50.12
N GLU A 207 13.61 15.79 50.16
CA GLU A 207 15.02 16.13 50.18
C GLU A 207 15.61 16.44 48.79
N ASN A 208 14.82 16.31 47.71
CA ASN A 208 15.19 16.74 46.37
C ASN A 208 14.64 18.17 46.11
N PRO A 209 15.48 19.22 46.25
CA PRO A 209 15.00 20.60 46.14
C PRO A 209 14.66 21.00 44.70
N LEU A 210 15.08 20.22 43.68
CA LEU A 210 14.97 20.62 42.28
C LEU A 210 13.50 20.70 41.83
N THR A 211 12.70 19.69 42.15
CA THR A 211 11.29 19.62 41.71
C THR A 211 10.50 20.81 42.24
N ALA A 212 10.64 21.11 43.53
CA ALA A 212 9.97 22.23 44.18
C ALA A 212 10.42 23.58 43.57
N ARG A 213 11.73 23.77 43.36
CA ARG A 213 12.27 24.99 42.74
C ARG A 213 11.73 25.22 41.33
N VAL A 214 11.68 24.16 40.52
CA VAL A 214 11.17 24.23 39.14
C VAL A 214 9.68 24.60 39.13
N ILE A 215 8.87 23.97 39.99
CA ILE A 215 7.44 24.23 40.05
C ILE A 215 7.15 25.63 40.59
N VAL A 216 7.84 26.08 41.64
CA VAL A 216 7.69 27.45 42.17
C VAL A 216 8.00 28.49 41.10
N ASN A 217 9.09 28.32 40.36
CA ASN A 217 9.43 29.23 39.27
C ASN A 217 8.35 29.26 38.18
N ARG A 218 7.81 28.09 37.79
CA ARG A 218 6.75 27.99 36.79
C ARG A 218 5.46 28.65 37.26
N VAL A 219 5.05 28.40 38.50
CA VAL A 219 3.88 29.05 39.09
C VAL A 219 4.07 30.56 39.09
N TRP A 220 5.22 31.06 39.55
CA TRP A 220 5.54 32.48 39.53
C TRP A 220 5.49 33.07 38.10
N GLN A 221 6.12 32.40 37.14
CA GLN A 221 6.11 32.79 35.73
C GLN A 221 4.69 32.91 35.16
N TYR A 222 3.81 31.95 35.45
CA TYR A 222 2.43 31.99 34.97
C TYR A 222 1.60 33.12 35.61
N HIS A 223 1.96 33.60 36.80
CA HIS A 223 1.26 34.69 37.48
C HIS A 223 1.80 36.07 37.06
N PHE A 224 3.10 36.23 36.92
CA PHE A 224 3.75 37.53 36.74
C PHE A 224 4.36 37.75 35.34
N GLY A 225 4.22 36.77 34.44
CA GLY A 225 4.72 36.83 33.07
C GLY A 225 6.21 36.54 32.90
N THR A 226 7.01 36.62 33.97
CA THR A 226 8.42 36.24 34.01
C THR A 226 8.71 35.36 35.23
N GLY A 227 9.58 34.36 35.07
CA GLY A 227 10.04 33.53 36.18
C GLY A 227 10.97 34.29 37.13
N LEU A 228 11.18 33.75 38.33
CA LEU A 228 12.29 34.15 39.20
C LEU A 228 13.65 33.86 38.53
N VAL A 229 13.69 32.75 37.79
CA VAL A 229 14.69 32.46 36.76
C VAL A 229 13.97 32.57 35.42
N ASP A 230 14.48 33.43 34.54
CA ASP A 230 13.90 33.75 33.23
C ASP A 230 14.04 32.59 32.21
N THR A 231 14.89 31.60 32.51
CA THR A 231 15.05 30.34 31.78
C THR A 231 14.34 29.17 32.47
N PRO A 232 13.00 29.02 32.34
CA PRO A 232 12.22 28.00 33.07
C PRO A 232 12.51 26.54 32.67
N ASN A 233 13.31 26.31 31.64
CA ASN A 233 13.78 24.98 31.23
C ASN A 233 15.25 24.74 31.55
N ASP A 234 15.95 25.74 32.09
CA ASP A 234 17.36 25.66 32.42
C ASP A 234 17.63 26.34 33.77
N PHE A 235 17.82 25.51 34.79
CA PHE A 235 18.11 25.95 36.17
C PHE A 235 19.61 25.80 36.52
N GLY A 236 20.49 25.70 35.51
CA GLY A 236 21.90 25.34 35.70
C GLY A 236 22.91 26.41 35.28
N HIS A 237 23.52 27.06 36.27
CA HIS A 237 24.92 27.46 36.28
C HIS A 237 25.63 26.77 37.45
#